data_AF-G0EJ63-F1
#
_entry.id   AF-G0EJ63-F1
#
_cell.length_a   1.000
_cell.length_b   1.000
_cell.length_c   1.000
_cell.angle_alpha   90.00
_cell.angle_beta   90.00
_cell.angle_gamma   90.00
#
_symmetry.space_group_name_H-M   'P 1'
#
loop_
_entity.id
_entity.type
_entity.pdbx_description
1 polymer ?
#
loop_
_entity_poly.entity_id
_entity_poly.type
_entity_poly.pdbx_seq_one_letter_code
_entity_poly.pdbx_strand_id
1 'polypeptide(L)'
;MKKIFLMLFLLVILSSCQKVANILGVDIDSSLTYPDETMPKKTFNVFTFGVDGKAIRKTSQFYKVAEYPKLDIYVMASSGYKPENVDYIANVFNDNYAEEVRIYGEHTDVDNNGKIIILLFEINDSYSGAITTGYFYRADLILNENNNAEILYMDIKMLNDNPQYMAGTIQHEFQHLINYNVNYIQNNREISSWLNEALSESTSVLFSPTTVNSRIKEFNEVTYGYYCFYTWNLPSTMNVFANYPSASVFMNWLYQKNGKNSSVFQNIAKYSSLDDYNRVLNNASFTGASSWDDLLLKWIEGIKNNEVAGANLQLQKGGDTVSLYPGAAVAYSGSIQSSGNLVTKDFADGVQIALNKDTYVGDAPNSININIPKASSIQASKMYKTVSKDDKPYIPKYRHVLFDKDGKIKEY
;
A
#
# COMPACT_ATOMS: atom_id res chain seq x y z
N MET A 1 -2.52 -79.22 -12.94
CA MET A 1 -3.67 -78.81 -13.78
C MET A 1 -4.33 -77.60 -13.15
N LYS A 2 -4.69 -76.64 -14.00
CA LYS A 2 -5.17 -75.26 -13.75
C LYS A 2 -6.27 -75.10 -12.70
N LYS A 3 -6.13 -74.07 -11.85
CA LYS A 3 -7.15 -73.11 -11.35
C LYS A 3 -6.36 -71.88 -10.77
N ILE A 4 -6.76 -70.60 -10.75
CA ILE A 4 -7.86 -69.74 -11.22
C ILE A 4 -7.39 -68.27 -10.93
N PHE A 5 -7.79 -67.31 -11.79
CA PHE A 5 -7.94 -65.84 -11.60
C PHE A 5 -6.97 -65.01 -10.74
N LEU A 6 -6.50 -63.86 -11.26
CA LEU A 6 -7.13 -62.55 -10.97
C LEU A 6 -6.57 -61.44 -11.88
N MET A 7 -7.50 -60.72 -12.51
CA MET A 7 -7.34 -59.46 -13.22
C MET A 7 -7.43 -58.32 -12.20
N LEU A 8 -6.47 -57.39 -12.13
CA LEU A 8 -6.61 -56.15 -11.36
C LEU A 8 -5.73 -55.00 -11.92
N PHE A 9 -6.41 -53.92 -12.35
CA PHE A 9 -6.11 -52.48 -12.21
C PHE A 9 -4.70 -51.94 -12.54
N LEU A 10 -4.49 -51.07 -13.55
CA LEU A 10 -4.82 -49.63 -13.67
C LEU A 10 -4.34 -48.74 -12.50
N LEU A 11 -3.69 -47.61 -12.85
CA LEU A 11 -3.23 -46.47 -12.02
C LEU A 11 -2.01 -46.69 -11.11
N VAL A 12 -0.79 -46.36 -11.58
CA VAL A 12 0.20 -45.54 -10.85
C VAL A 12 1.21 -44.94 -11.85
N ILE A 13 0.92 -43.75 -12.42
CA ILE A 13 1.96 -42.88 -13.02
C ILE A 13 1.83 -41.45 -12.48
N LEU A 14 1.47 -41.30 -11.20
CA LEU A 14 1.53 -40.03 -10.46
C LEU A 14 2.80 -39.91 -9.60
N SER A 15 3.82 -40.74 -9.83
CA SER A 15 5.06 -40.74 -9.05
C SER A 15 6.30 -40.27 -9.83
N SER A 16 6.15 -39.76 -11.06
CA SER A 16 7.30 -39.36 -11.89
C SER A 16 7.85 -37.98 -11.52
N CYS A 17 7.01 -36.98 -11.25
CA CYS A 17 7.51 -35.64 -10.87
C CYS A 17 8.29 -35.64 -9.56
N GLN A 18 7.83 -36.37 -8.54
CA GLN A 18 8.48 -36.38 -7.22
C GLN A 18 9.79 -37.20 -7.21
N LYS A 19 9.88 -38.25 -8.03
CA LYS A 19 11.13 -39.00 -8.23
C LYS A 19 12.15 -38.22 -9.05
N VAL A 20 11.70 -37.47 -10.06
CA VAL A 20 12.56 -36.61 -10.88
C VAL A 20 13.05 -35.41 -10.07
N ALA A 21 12.20 -34.81 -9.22
CA ALA A 21 12.58 -33.70 -8.35
C ALA A 21 13.59 -34.09 -7.26
N ASN A 22 13.43 -35.26 -6.63
CA ASN A 22 14.41 -35.81 -5.70
C ASN A 22 15.77 -36.15 -6.37
N ILE A 23 15.77 -36.51 -7.65
CA ILE A 23 17.00 -36.74 -8.44
C ILE A 23 17.66 -35.41 -8.83
N LEU A 24 16.88 -34.32 -8.97
CA LEU A 24 17.33 -33.00 -9.36
C LEU A 24 17.59 -32.03 -8.20
N GLY A 25 17.34 -32.45 -6.95
CA GLY A 25 17.52 -31.60 -5.76
C GLY A 25 16.49 -30.47 -5.63
N VAL A 26 15.29 -30.64 -6.21
CA VAL A 26 14.18 -29.69 -6.12
C VAL A 26 13.27 -30.11 -4.97
N ASP A 27 13.22 -29.31 -3.91
CA ASP A 27 12.35 -29.51 -2.76
C ASP A 27 10.91 -29.15 -3.16
N ILE A 28 10.11 -30.15 -3.53
CA ILE A 28 8.69 -29.94 -3.84
C ILE A 28 7.93 -29.88 -2.51
N ASP A 29 7.43 -28.71 -2.18
CA ASP A 29 6.46 -28.57 -1.08
C ASP A 29 5.21 -29.38 -1.43
N SER A 30 5.03 -30.50 -0.73
CA SER A 30 3.91 -31.42 -0.94
C SER A 30 2.53 -30.83 -0.63
N SER A 31 2.47 -29.63 -0.04
CA SER A 31 1.22 -28.88 0.15
C SER A 31 0.79 -28.11 -1.10
N LEU A 32 1.66 -27.96 -2.09
CA LEU A 32 1.38 -27.20 -3.31
C LEU A 32 0.89 -28.11 -4.44
N THR A 33 -0.11 -27.62 -5.16
CA THR A 33 -0.56 -28.17 -6.43
C THR A 33 0.21 -27.48 -7.56
N TYR A 34 0.55 -28.23 -8.61
CA TYR A 34 1.24 -27.71 -9.77
C TYR A 34 0.38 -27.90 -11.01
N PRO A 35 0.35 -26.93 -11.94
CA PRO A 35 -0.33 -27.12 -13.20
C PRO A 35 0.26 -28.29 -14.00
N ASP A 36 -0.60 -29.01 -14.70
CA ASP A 36 -0.22 -30.13 -15.55
C ASP A 36 -0.75 -29.98 -16.98
N GLU A 37 -0.23 -30.80 -17.89
CA GLU A 37 -0.53 -30.76 -19.33
C GLU A 37 -1.99 -31.09 -19.68
N THR A 38 -2.81 -31.53 -18.73
CA THR A 38 -4.25 -31.75 -18.95
C THR A 38 -5.06 -30.46 -18.87
N MET A 39 -4.52 -29.41 -18.26
CA MET A 39 -5.20 -28.12 -18.09
C MET A 39 -5.13 -27.27 -19.37
N PRO A 40 -6.16 -26.46 -19.70
CA PRO A 40 -6.11 -25.52 -20.81
C PRO A 40 -4.96 -24.54 -20.64
N LYS A 41 -4.14 -24.35 -21.68
CA LYS A 41 -2.96 -23.48 -21.63
C LYS A 41 -3.02 -22.31 -22.60
N LYS A 42 -2.50 -21.16 -22.17
CA LYS A 42 -2.38 -19.93 -22.95
C LYS A 42 -1.02 -19.28 -22.69
N THR A 43 -0.49 -18.59 -23.68
CA THR A 43 0.78 -17.86 -23.57
C THR A 43 0.50 -16.39 -23.29
N PHE A 44 1.24 -15.82 -22.34
CA PHE A 44 1.13 -14.41 -21.96
C PHE A 44 2.51 -13.75 -21.93
N ASN A 45 2.54 -12.46 -22.26
CA ASN A 45 3.67 -11.58 -22.04
C ASN A 45 3.58 -10.97 -20.64
N VAL A 46 4.58 -11.20 -19.81
CA VAL A 46 4.61 -10.77 -18.40
C VAL A 46 5.92 -10.06 -18.09
N PHE A 47 5.98 -9.36 -16.96
CA PHE A 47 7.20 -8.79 -16.39
C PHE A 47 7.55 -9.46 -15.07
N THR A 48 8.83 -9.75 -14.86
CA THR A 48 9.42 -10.05 -13.55
C THR A 48 10.33 -8.92 -13.11
N PHE A 49 10.58 -8.79 -11.81
CA PHE A 49 11.35 -7.70 -11.24
C PHE A 49 12.61 -8.22 -10.53
N GLY A 50 13.75 -7.64 -10.89
CA GLY A 50 15.03 -7.89 -10.23
C GLY A 50 15.18 -7.15 -8.90
N VAL A 51 16.26 -7.45 -8.17
CA VAL A 51 16.59 -6.79 -6.88
C VAL A 51 16.77 -5.27 -7.02
N ASP A 52 17.17 -4.80 -8.20
CA ASP A 52 17.30 -3.37 -8.51
C ASP A 52 15.98 -2.70 -8.94
N GLY A 53 14.86 -3.44 -8.89
CA GLY A 53 13.54 -2.97 -9.30
C GLY A 53 13.31 -2.92 -10.80
N LYS A 54 14.27 -3.36 -11.63
CA LYS A 54 14.10 -3.35 -13.08
C LYS A 54 13.16 -4.45 -13.54
N ALA A 55 12.21 -4.07 -14.39
CA ALA A 55 11.28 -4.98 -15.05
C ALA A 55 11.95 -5.70 -16.24
N ILE A 56 11.77 -7.02 -16.32
CA ILE A 56 12.24 -7.88 -17.41
C ILE A 56 11.02 -8.52 -18.07
N ARG A 57 10.79 -8.22 -19.35
CA ARG A 57 9.70 -8.83 -20.12
C ARG A 57 10.02 -10.28 -20.47
N LYS A 58 9.05 -11.17 -20.29
CA LYS A 58 9.11 -12.61 -20.61
C LYS A 58 7.82 -13.05 -21.28
N THR A 59 7.91 -14.00 -22.20
CA THR A 59 6.75 -14.68 -22.78
C THR A 59 6.69 -16.08 -22.19
N SER A 60 5.64 -16.37 -21.44
CA SER A 60 5.54 -17.59 -20.62
C SER A 60 4.21 -18.31 -20.84
N GLN A 61 4.23 -19.62 -20.65
CA GLN A 61 3.03 -20.45 -20.72
C GLN A 61 2.36 -20.53 -19.34
N PHE A 62 1.05 -20.35 -19.34
CA PHE A 62 0.20 -20.46 -18.17
C PHE A 62 -0.93 -21.45 -18.41
N TYR A 63 -1.42 -22.03 -17.32
CA TYR A 63 -2.47 -23.04 -17.30
C TYR A 63 -3.67 -22.50 -16.53
N LYS A 64 -4.87 -22.63 -17.10
CA LYS A 64 -6.11 -22.24 -16.42
C LYS A 64 -6.39 -23.23 -15.29
N VAL A 65 -6.27 -22.77 -14.06
CA VAL A 65 -6.48 -23.59 -12.85
C VAL A 65 -7.87 -23.43 -12.26
N ALA A 66 -8.52 -22.29 -12.51
CA ALA A 66 -9.88 -22.04 -12.07
C ALA A 66 -10.62 -21.10 -13.01
N GLU A 67 -11.95 -21.22 -12.98
CA GLU A 67 -12.86 -20.42 -13.78
C GLU A 67 -14.08 -20.06 -12.93
N TYR A 68 -14.39 -18.76 -12.90
CA TYR A 68 -15.45 -18.14 -12.12
C TYR A 68 -16.29 -17.20 -13.01
N PRO A 69 -17.44 -16.69 -12.53
CA PRO A 69 -18.33 -15.85 -13.35
C PRO A 69 -17.66 -14.57 -13.89
N LYS A 70 -16.84 -13.91 -13.07
CA LYS A 70 -16.14 -12.66 -13.45
C LYS A 70 -14.63 -12.83 -13.64
N LEU A 71 -14.13 -14.06 -13.55
CA LEU A 71 -12.70 -14.26 -13.39
C LEU A 71 -12.21 -15.59 -13.97
N ASP A 72 -11.11 -15.56 -14.69
CA ASP A 72 -10.33 -16.75 -15.03
C ASP A 72 -8.95 -16.68 -14.35
N ILE A 73 -8.53 -17.77 -13.70
CA ILE A 73 -7.24 -17.82 -12.98
C ILE A 73 -6.29 -18.75 -13.71
N TYR A 74 -5.11 -18.21 -13.99
CA TYR A 74 -4.05 -18.90 -14.68
C TYR A 74 -2.78 -18.92 -13.82
N VAL A 75 -2.10 -20.07 -13.76
CA VAL A 75 -0.83 -20.24 -13.04
C VAL A 75 0.27 -20.54 -14.04
N MET A 76 1.44 -19.89 -13.91
CA MET A 76 2.58 -20.14 -14.79
C MET A 76 3.07 -21.58 -14.64
N ALA A 77 3.54 -22.17 -15.75
CA ALA A 77 4.23 -23.46 -15.72
C ALA A 77 5.26 -23.50 -14.57
N SER A 78 5.33 -24.61 -13.84
CA SER A 78 6.23 -24.85 -12.70
C SER A 78 6.00 -24.02 -11.42
N SER A 79 5.07 -23.08 -11.40
CA SER A 79 4.68 -22.38 -10.17
C SER A 79 3.66 -23.20 -9.37
N GLY A 80 3.93 -23.43 -8.08
CA GLY A 80 3.04 -24.18 -7.19
C GLY A 80 2.02 -23.26 -6.51
N TYR A 81 0.77 -23.72 -6.37
CA TYR A 81 -0.31 -22.97 -5.74
C TYR A 81 -1.10 -23.82 -4.75
N LYS A 82 -1.76 -23.15 -3.78
CA LYS A 82 -2.75 -23.76 -2.89
C LYS A 82 -4.16 -23.55 -3.45
N PRO A 83 -4.90 -24.60 -3.85
CA PRO A 83 -6.25 -24.46 -4.41
C PRO A 83 -7.20 -23.66 -3.53
N GLU A 84 -7.15 -23.86 -2.20
CA GLU A 84 -7.97 -23.13 -1.24
C GLU A 84 -7.69 -21.62 -1.22
N ASN A 85 -6.45 -21.21 -1.50
CA ASN A 85 -6.08 -19.79 -1.59
C ASN A 85 -6.58 -19.18 -2.90
N VAL A 86 -6.54 -19.94 -4.00
CA VAL A 86 -7.12 -19.55 -5.30
C VAL A 86 -8.62 -19.35 -5.16
N ASP A 87 -9.31 -20.29 -4.51
CA ASP A 87 -10.75 -20.17 -4.26
C ASP A 87 -11.07 -18.99 -3.35
N TYR A 88 -10.25 -18.74 -2.32
CA TYR A 88 -10.42 -17.59 -1.43
C TYR A 88 -10.36 -16.27 -2.20
N ILE A 89 -9.30 -16.03 -2.99
CA ILE A 89 -9.15 -14.76 -3.71
C ILE A 89 -10.25 -14.58 -4.76
N ALA A 90 -10.68 -15.66 -5.42
CA ALA A 90 -11.74 -15.62 -6.40
C ALA A 90 -13.07 -15.22 -5.77
N ASN A 91 -13.41 -15.79 -4.61
CA ASN A 91 -14.64 -15.45 -3.90
C ASN A 91 -14.61 -13.99 -3.43
N VAL A 92 -13.51 -13.54 -2.79
CA VAL A 92 -13.39 -12.14 -2.35
C VAL A 92 -13.49 -11.16 -3.53
N PHE A 93 -12.91 -11.48 -4.68
CA PHE A 93 -13.05 -10.65 -5.88
C PHE A 93 -14.51 -10.59 -6.35
N ASN A 94 -15.16 -11.73 -6.56
CA ASN A 94 -16.53 -11.78 -7.06
C ASN A 94 -17.53 -11.09 -6.09
N ASP A 95 -17.34 -11.25 -4.78
CA ASP A 95 -18.19 -10.64 -3.76
C ASP A 95 -18.11 -9.10 -3.77
N ASN A 96 -16.93 -8.53 -4.07
CA ASN A 96 -16.70 -7.09 -4.06
C ASN A 96 -16.82 -6.42 -5.44
N TYR A 97 -16.74 -7.19 -6.53
CA TYR A 97 -16.73 -6.72 -7.92
C TYR A 97 -17.83 -5.70 -8.21
N ALA A 98 -19.08 -6.01 -7.83
CA ALA A 98 -20.22 -5.14 -8.14
C ALA A 98 -20.13 -3.77 -7.43
N GLU A 99 -19.66 -3.75 -6.19
CA GLU A 99 -19.50 -2.51 -5.43
C GLU A 99 -18.31 -1.70 -5.96
N GLU A 100 -17.21 -2.36 -6.31
CA GLU A 100 -16.03 -1.71 -6.89
C GLU A 100 -16.35 -1.04 -8.24
N VAL A 101 -17.04 -1.75 -9.14
CA VAL A 101 -17.53 -1.20 -10.42
C VAL A 101 -18.53 -0.06 -10.18
N ARG A 102 -19.45 -0.18 -9.21
CA ARG A 102 -20.41 0.88 -8.89
C ARG A 102 -19.69 2.18 -8.48
N ILE A 103 -18.64 2.07 -7.67
CA ILE A 103 -17.87 3.19 -7.14
C ILE A 103 -17.00 3.81 -8.23
N TYR A 104 -16.13 3.03 -8.86
CA TYR A 104 -15.07 3.56 -9.72
C TYR A 104 -15.44 3.62 -11.20
N GLY A 105 -16.39 2.80 -11.64
CA GLY A 105 -16.87 2.72 -13.02
C GLY A 105 -16.66 1.36 -13.66
N GLU A 106 -17.05 1.24 -14.92
CA GLU A 106 -16.90 0.01 -15.70
C GLU A 106 -15.43 -0.18 -16.12
N HIS A 107 -15.02 -1.44 -16.27
CA HIS A 107 -13.78 -1.79 -16.95
C HIS A 107 -14.01 -2.06 -18.45
N THR A 108 -12.94 -2.29 -19.20
CA THR A 108 -13.00 -2.72 -20.61
C THR A 108 -13.35 -4.21 -20.74
N ASP A 109 -13.62 -4.68 -21.95
CA ASP A 109 -13.71 -6.13 -22.27
C ASP A 109 -13.07 -6.37 -23.64
N VAL A 110 -11.74 -6.23 -23.70
CA VAL A 110 -10.98 -6.17 -24.96
C VAL A 110 -11.04 -7.48 -25.73
N ASP A 111 -11.04 -8.62 -25.03
CA ASP A 111 -11.14 -9.95 -25.64
C ASP A 111 -12.57 -10.51 -25.71
N ASN A 112 -13.57 -9.72 -25.31
CA ASN A 112 -15.01 -10.03 -25.34
C ASN A 112 -15.38 -11.31 -24.56
N ASN A 113 -14.69 -11.59 -23.46
CA ASN A 113 -14.96 -12.74 -22.60
C ASN A 113 -15.80 -12.37 -21.36
N GLY A 114 -15.91 -11.07 -21.04
CA GLY A 114 -16.68 -10.54 -19.91
C GLY A 114 -16.07 -10.79 -18.52
N LYS A 115 -14.77 -11.09 -18.45
CA LYS A 115 -14.04 -11.52 -17.25
C LYS A 115 -12.68 -10.81 -17.12
N ILE A 116 -12.20 -10.77 -15.88
CA ILE A 116 -10.82 -10.41 -15.56
C ILE A 116 -9.96 -11.68 -15.54
N ILE A 117 -8.73 -11.60 -16.00
CA ILE A 117 -7.74 -12.67 -15.93
C ILE A 117 -6.78 -12.38 -14.79
N ILE A 118 -6.64 -13.32 -13.83
CA ILE A 118 -5.54 -13.28 -12.86
C ILE A 118 -4.42 -14.21 -13.32
N LEU A 119 -3.21 -13.67 -13.49
CA LEU A 119 -1.99 -14.45 -13.72
C LEU A 119 -1.18 -14.60 -12.43
N LEU A 120 -1.00 -15.84 -11.99
CA LEU A 120 -0.24 -16.22 -10.79
C LEU A 120 1.13 -16.77 -11.18
N PHE A 121 2.19 -16.13 -10.70
CA PHE A 121 3.57 -16.56 -10.90
C PHE A 121 4.51 -15.89 -9.90
N GLU A 122 5.76 -16.33 -9.84
CA GLU A 122 6.79 -15.63 -9.08
C GLU A 122 7.18 -14.35 -9.82
N ILE A 123 6.69 -13.21 -9.32
CA ILE A 123 6.92 -11.89 -9.94
C ILE A 123 8.35 -11.43 -9.66
N ASN A 124 8.86 -11.76 -8.47
CA ASN A 124 10.14 -11.28 -7.97
C ASN A 124 11.22 -12.34 -8.22
N ASP A 125 12.30 -11.96 -8.92
CA ASP A 125 13.45 -12.87 -9.12
C ASP A 125 14.18 -13.14 -7.78
N SER A 126 13.99 -12.27 -6.79
CA SER A 126 14.42 -12.47 -5.40
C SER A 126 13.48 -11.74 -4.44
N TYR A 127 13.26 -12.32 -3.26
CA TYR A 127 12.48 -11.71 -2.17
C TYR A 127 13.37 -10.97 -1.16
N SER A 128 14.62 -10.67 -1.53
CA SER A 128 15.52 -9.82 -0.76
C SER A 128 15.47 -8.38 -1.31
N GLY A 129 14.72 -7.49 -0.67
CA GLY A 129 14.63 -6.08 -1.07
C GLY A 129 13.18 -5.61 -1.28
N ALA A 130 12.98 -4.74 -2.27
CA ALA A 130 11.63 -4.31 -2.66
C ALA A 130 10.88 -5.49 -3.28
N ILE A 131 9.66 -5.74 -2.81
CA ILE A 131 8.81 -6.86 -3.24
C ILE A 131 7.61 -6.28 -3.97
N THR A 132 7.40 -6.70 -5.21
CA THR A 132 6.19 -6.41 -5.99
C THR A 132 5.19 -7.52 -5.74
N THR A 133 4.05 -7.20 -5.12
CA THR A 133 3.04 -8.22 -4.75
C THR A 133 2.01 -8.43 -5.85
N GLY A 134 1.79 -7.42 -6.68
CA GLY A 134 0.97 -7.49 -7.88
C GLY A 134 1.16 -6.24 -8.75
N TYR A 135 0.63 -6.26 -9.96
CA TYR A 135 0.55 -5.08 -10.82
C TYR A 135 -0.56 -5.22 -11.88
N PHE A 136 -1.03 -4.07 -12.36
CA PHE A 136 -1.75 -3.90 -13.61
C PHE A 136 -0.85 -3.28 -14.68
N TYR A 137 -0.98 -3.73 -15.93
CA TYR A 137 -0.22 -3.18 -17.06
C TYR A 137 -1.14 -2.66 -18.16
N ARG A 138 -1.24 -1.32 -18.27
CA ARG A 138 -2.17 -0.64 -19.17
C ARG A 138 -2.12 -1.05 -20.65
N ALA A 139 -0.95 -1.44 -21.15
CA ALA A 139 -0.77 -1.88 -22.53
C ALA A 139 -1.44 -3.24 -22.83
N ASP A 140 -1.91 -3.97 -21.81
CA ASP A 140 -2.79 -5.11 -22.04
C ASP A 140 -4.16 -4.72 -22.59
N LEU A 141 -4.61 -3.49 -22.33
CA LEU A 141 -5.90 -2.99 -22.80
C LEU A 141 -5.82 -2.32 -24.19
N ILE A 142 -4.62 -2.13 -24.73
CA ILE A 142 -4.42 -1.47 -26.02
C ILE A 142 -4.08 -2.51 -27.10
N LEU A 143 -4.84 -2.45 -28.19
CA LEU A 143 -4.75 -3.40 -29.28
C LEU A 143 -3.31 -3.50 -29.83
N ASN A 144 -2.76 -4.72 -29.75
CA ASN A 144 -1.43 -5.11 -30.19
C ASN A 144 -0.25 -4.49 -29.42
N GLU A 145 -0.48 -3.93 -28.22
CA GLU A 145 0.61 -3.45 -27.36
C GLU A 145 1.15 -4.54 -26.42
N ASN A 146 0.27 -5.38 -25.84
CA ASN A 146 0.70 -6.52 -25.03
C ASN A 146 -0.19 -7.77 -25.18
N ASN A 147 -1.08 -8.08 -24.22
CA ASN A 147 -1.89 -9.31 -24.24
C ASN A 147 -3.32 -9.15 -24.77
N ASN A 148 -3.78 -7.92 -25.03
CA ASN A 148 -5.14 -7.61 -25.51
C ASN A 148 -6.24 -8.20 -24.61
N ALA A 149 -6.15 -8.02 -23.29
CA ALA A 149 -7.10 -8.56 -22.31
C ALA A 149 -7.02 -7.82 -20.96
N GLU A 150 -8.06 -7.95 -20.14
CA GLU A 150 -8.11 -7.42 -18.78
C GLU A 150 -7.30 -8.31 -17.82
N ILE A 151 -6.02 -8.02 -17.64
CA ILE A 151 -5.11 -8.86 -16.85
C ILE A 151 -4.63 -8.17 -15.58
N LEU A 152 -4.70 -8.89 -14.46
CA LEU A 152 -4.05 -8.57 -13.19
C LEU A 152 -2.97 -9.60 -12.89
N TYR A 153 -1.76 -9.14 -12.57
CA TYR A 153 -0.59 -9.99 -12.33
C TYR A 153 -0.33 -10.05 -10.84
N MET A 154 -0.23 -11.25 -10.27
CA MET A 154 -0.16 -11.45 -8.81
C MET A 154 0.96 -12.42 -8.44
N ASP A 155 1.69 -12.08 -7.38
CA ASP A 155 2.80 -12.88 -6.90
C ASP A 155 2.31 -14.14 -6.19
N ILE A 156 2.63 -15.30 -6.75
CA ILE A 156 2.09 -16.58 -6.28
C ILE A 156 2.63 -16.96 -4.89
N LYS A 157 3.84 -16.51 -4.54
CA LYS A 157 4.39 -16.77 -3.22
C LYS A 157 3.60 -15.97 -2.18
N MET A 158 3.33 -14.70 -2.45
CA MET A 158 2.49 -13.87 -1.58
C MET A 158 1.06 -14.42 -1.46
N LEU A 159 0.48 -14.96 -2.53
CA LEU A 159 -0.81 -15.66 -2.47
C LEU A 159 -0.76 -16.88 -1.53
N ASN A 160 0.27 -17.72 -1.66
CA ASN A 160 0.41 -18.94 -0.87
C ASN A 160 0.68 -18.68 0.62
N ASP A 161 1.35 -17.57 0.93
CA ASP A 161 1.71 -17.15 2.28
C ASP A 161 0.58 -16.35 2.97
N ASN A 162 -0.09 -15.45 2.24
CA ASN A 162 -1.08 -14.53 2.79
C ASN A 162 -2.20 -14.19 1.76
N PRO A 163 -3.17 -15.10 1.55
CA PRO A 163 -4.24 -14.89 0.57
C PRO A 163 -5.17 -13.71 0.93
N GLN A 164 -5.29 -13.35 2.20
CA GLN A 164 -6.07 -12.19 2.64
C GLN A 164 -5.44 -10.87 2.15
N TYR A 165 -4.12 -10.73 2.30
CA TYR A 165 -3.40 -9.58 1.77
C TYR A 165 -3.46 -9.55 0.24
N MET A 166 -3.28 -10.71 -0.41
CA MET A 166 -3.36 -10.81 -1.86
C MET A 166 -4.73 -10.41 -2.41
N ALA A 167 -5.82 -10.78 -1.74
CA ALA A 167 -7.16 -10.35 -2.14
C ALA A 167 -7.31 -8.82 -2.13
N GLY A 168 -6.71 -8.13 -1.16
CA GLY A 168 -6.64 -6.67 -1.12
C GLY A 168 -5.79 -6.09 -2.25
N THR A 169 -4.65 -6.71 -2.58
CA THR A 169 -3.84 -6.32 -3.74
C THR A 169 -4.62 -6.46 -5.04
N ILE A 170 -5.41 -7.53 -5.22
CA ILE A 170 -6.21 -7.73 -6.42
C ILE A 170 -7.24 -6.60 -6.61
N GLN A 171 -7.89 -6.15 -5.53
CA GLN A 171 -8.82 -5.01 -5.58
C GLN A 171 -8.09 -3.71 -5.90
N HIS A 172 -6.91 -3.49 -5.33
CA HIS A 172 -6.06 -2.34 -5.65
C HIS A 172 -5.72 -2.28 -7.15
N GLU A 173 -5.28 -3.40 -7.73
CA GLU A 173 -4.94 -3.46 -9.16
C GLU A 173 -6.17 -3.40 -10.07
N PHE A 174 -7.32 -3.94 -9.63
CA PHE A 174 -8.56 -3.84 -10.38
C PHE A 174 -9.04 -2.39 -10.47
N GLN A 175 -8.86 -1.61 -9.40
CA GLN A 175 -9.11 -0.17 -9.44
C GLN A 175 -8.28 0.51 -10.52
N HIS A 176 -6.99 0.22 -10.64
CA HIS A 176 -6.14 0.81 -11.68
C HIS A 176 -6.63 0.48 -13.09
N LEU A 177 -7.08 -0.76 -13.30
CA LEU A 177 -7.66 -1.21 -14.56
C LEU A 177 -8.94 -0.41 -14.90
N ILE A 178 -9.87 -0.30 -13.96
CA ILE A 178 -11.09 0.54 -14.11
C ILE A 178 -10.69 1.99 -14.37
N ASN A 179 -9.74 2.52 -13.61
CA ASN A 179 -9.30 3.90 -13.67
C ASN A 179 -8.77 4.25 -15.06
N TYR A 180 -7.96 3.36 -15.65
CA TYR A 180 -7.42 3.53 -16.99
C TYR A 180 -8.52 3.55 -18.05
N ASN A 181 -9.53 2.67 -17.93
CA ASN A 181 -10.68 2.70 -18.82
C ASN A 181 -11.43 4.04 -18.72
N VAL A 182 -11.87 4.40 -17.51
CA VAL A 182 -12.73 5.56 -17.27
C VAL A 182 -12.00 6.86 -17.62
N ASN A 183 -10.74 7.04 -17.22
CA ASN A 183 -10.06 8.32 -17.38
C ASN A 183 -9.31 8.41 -18.71
N TYR A 184 -8.56 7.38 -19.10
CA TYR A 184 -7.75 7.42 -20.32
C TYR A 184 -8.51 6.96 -21.56
N ILE A 185 -9.04 5.74 -21.58
CA ILE A 185 -9.66 5.17 -22.79
C ILE A 185 -10.93 5.95 -23.18
N GLN A 186 -11.80 6.24 -22.21
CA GLN A 186 -13.08 6.90 -22.47
C GLN A 186 -12.95 8.43 -22.55
N ASN A 187 -12.05 9.03 -21.78
CA ASN A 187 -11.98 10.48 -21.58
C ASN A 187 -10.64 11.12 -21.99
N ASN A 188 -9.69 10.34 -22.52
CA ASN A 188 -8.39 10.78 -23.03
C ASN A 188 -7.59 11.66 -22.05
N ARG A 189 -7.66 11.35 -20.75
CA ARG A 189 -6.93 12.05 -19.68
C ARG A 189 -6.53 11.07 -18.59
N GLU A 190 -5.23 10.80 -18.45
CA GLU A 190 -4.75 10.13 -17.23
C GLU A 190 -4.87 11.08 -16.04
N ILE A 191 -5.18 10.52 -14.88
CA ILE A 191 -5.17 11.25 -13.61
C ILE A 191 -3.76 11.21 -13.05
N SER A 192 -3.45 12.14 -12.14
CA SER A 192 -2.16 12.16 -11.46
C SER A 192 -1.89 10.83 -10.75
N SER A 193 -0.63 10.40 -10.75
CA SER A 193 -0.21 9.16 -10.08
C SER A 193 -0.65 9.13 -8.61
N TRP A 194 -0.54 10.26 -7.90
CA TRP A 194 -0.98 10.32 -6.51
C TRP A 194 -2.48 10.06 -6.33
N LEU A 195 -3.33 10.57 -7.23
CA LEU A 195 -4.78 10.36 -7.12
C LEU A 195 -5.13 8.94 -7.55
N ASN A 196 -4.43 8.40 -8.54
CA ASN A 196 -4.57 7.00 -8.95
C ASN A 196 -4.30 6.07 -7.77
N GLU A 197 -3.11 6.17 -7.16
CA GLU A 197 -2.76 5.36 -5.99
C GLU A 197 -3.66 5.60 -4.78
N ALA A 198 -4.08 6.85 -4.53
CA ALA A 198 -5.01 7.13 -3.44
C ALA A 198 -6.37 6.45 -3.66
N LEU A 199 -6.93 6.50 -4.87
CA LEU A 199 -8.18 5.80 -5.17
C LEU A 199 -8.00 4.27 -5.09
N SER A 200 -6.87 3.72 -5.52
CA SER A 200 -6.57 2.30 -5.33
C SER A 200 -6.45 1.93 -3.86
N GLU A 201 -5.75 2.71 -3.04
CA GLU A 201 -5.67 2.50 -1.59
C GLU A 201 -7.04 2.59 -0.90
N SER A 202 -7.98 3.35 -1.49
CA SER A 202 -9.34 3.41 -0.96
C SER A 202 -10.13 2.10 -1.15
N THR A 203 -9.74 1.23 -2.09
CA THR A 203 -10.26 -0.15 -2.15
C THR A 203 -9.88 -0.96 -0.92
N SER A 204 -8.64 -0.81 -0.44
CA SER A 204 -8.17 -1.49 0.77
C SER A 204 -9.01 -1.06 1.97
N VAL A 205 -9.33 0.24 2.09
CA VAL A 205 -10.21 0.78 3.13
C VAL A 205 -11.60 0.13 3.13
N LEU A 206 -12.16 -0.12 1.95
CA LEU A 206 -13.50 -0.68 1.82
C LEU A 206 -13.55 -2.19 1.98
N PHE A 207 -12.55 -2.91 1.45
CA PHE A 207 -12.68 -4.33 1.17
C PHE A 207 -11.60 -5.20 1.83
N SER A 208 -10.52 -4.62 2.38
CA SER A 208 -9.43 -5.39 2.99
C SER A 208 -8.97 -4.83 4.34
N PRO A 209 -9.56 -5.30 5.46
CA PRO A 209 -9.06 -4.97 6.80
C PRO A 209 -7.58 -5.34 7.02
N THR A 210 -7.10 -6.42 6.39
CA THR A 210 -5.70 -6.86 6.46
C THR A 210 -4.77 -5.82 5.85
N THR A 211 -5.08 -5.31 4.65
CA THR A 211 -4.25 -4.31 3.98
C THR A 211 -4.29 -2.98 4.74
N VAL A 212 -5.46 -2.54 5.21
CA VAL A 212 -5.60 -1.34 6.05
C VAL A 212 -4.74 -1.40 7.31
N ASN A 213 -4.74 -2.54 8.00
CA ASN A 213 -3.92 -2.73 9.20
C ASN A 213 -2.42 -2.69 8.87
N SER A 214 -1.99 -3.29 7.75
CA SER A 214 -0.60 -3.17 7.28
C SER A 214 -0.22 -1.72 7.02
N ARG A 215 -1.07 -0.97 6.31
CA ARG A 215 -0.85 0.45 6.00
C ARG A 215 -0.81 1.32 7.24
N ILE A 216 -1.65 1.07 8.24
CA ILE A 216 -1.58 1.79 9.52
C ILE A 216 -0.28 1.48 10.26
N LYS A 217 0.17 0.22 10.25
CA LYS A 217 1.46 -0.16 10.84
C LYS A 217 2.61 0.54 10.13
N GLU A 218 2.65 0.51 8.81
CA GLU A 218 3.65 1.22 8.00
C GLU A 218 3.58 2.74 8.23
N PHE A 219 2.39 3.30 8.35
CA PHE A 219 2.17 4.71 8.66
C PHE A 219 2.85 5.09 9.99
N ASN A 220 2.76 4.22 10.99
CA ASN A 220 3.37 4.45 12.30
C ASN A 220 4.86 4.12 12.36
N GLU A 221 5.35 3.12 11.62
CA GLU A 221 6.71 2.62 11.81
C GLU A 221 7.70 3.11 10.74
N VAL A 222 7.21 3.50 9.56
CA VAL A 222 8.02 3.68 8.35
C VAL A 222 7.96 5.10 7.80
N THR A 223 6.90 5.86 8.09
CA THR A 223 6.82 7.28 7.71
C THR A 223 7.73 8.18 8.54
N TYR A 224 8.08 7.75 9.76
CA TYR A 224 8.83 8.55 10.75
C TYR A 224 8.25 9.96 10.96
N GLY A 225 6.91 10.08 10.97
CA GLY A 225 6.22 11.35 11.13
C GLY A 225 6.34 12.30 9.93
N TYR A 226 6.70 11.77 8.76
CA TYR A 226 6.69 12.47 7.48
C TYR A 226 5.45 12.09 6.69
N TYR A 227 4.46 12.98 6.67
CA TYR A 227 3.18 12.71 6.01
C TYR A 227 3.25 13.25 4.59
N CYS A 228 3.19 12.36 3.61
CA CYS A 228 3.27 12.68 2.19
C CYS A 228 2.63 11.58 1.35
N PHE A 229 1.73 11.91 0.44
CA PHE A 229 1.19 10.98 -0.58
C PHE A 229 1.15 11.55 -2.00
N TYR A 230 1.57 12.80 -2.16
CA TYR A 230 1.47 13.58 -3.40
C TYR A 230 2.76 13.51 -4.23
N THR A 231 3.92 13.45 -3.57
CA THR A 231 5.22 13.52 -4.23
C THR A 231 5.86 12.13 -4.22
N TRP A 232 5.90 11.49 -5.38
CA TRP A 232 6.35 10.09 -5.52
C TRP A 232 7.80 9.95 -6.00
N ASN A 233 8.34 10.97 -6.67
CA ASN A 233 9.76 11.03 -7.03
C ASN A 233 10.58 11.68 -5.90
N LEU A 234 10.65 11.00 -4.75
CA LEU A 234 11.49 11.41 -3.63
C LEU A 234 12.91 10.84 -3.82
N PRO A 235 13.96 11.54 -3.35
CA PRO A 235 15.31 10.97 -3.34
C PRO A 235 15.32 9.63 -2.60
N SER A 236 16.12 8.67 -3.04
CA SER A 236 16.21 7.33 -2.43
C SER A 236 16.60 7.34 -0.94
N THR A 237 17.15 8.45 -0.44
CA THR A 237 17.48 8.69 0.98
C THR A 237 16.26 9.06 1.83
N MET A 238 15.14 9.42 1.20
CA MET A 238 13.86 9.71 1.83
C MET A 238 12.91 8.58 1.48
N ASN A 239 12.71 7.71 2.46
CA ASN A 239 11.94 6.49 2.35
C ASN A 239 10.65 6.68 1.50
N VAL A 240 10.64 6.17 0.27
CA VAL A 240 9.51 6.23 -0.71
C VAL A 240 8.22 5.60 -0.13
N PHE A 241 8.36 4.89 0.99
CA PHE A 241 7.31 4.22 1.74
C PHE A 241 6.42 5.15 2.55
N ALA A 242 6.60 6.47 2.56
CA ALA A 242 5.63 7.36 3.19
C ALA A 242 4.31 7.46 2.39
N ASN A 243 4.38 7.27 1.07
CA ASN A 243 3.29 7.59 0.15
C ASN A 243 2.07 6.68 0.26
N TYR A 244 2.23 5.38 0.09
CA TYR A 244 1.12 4.44 0.20
C TYR A 244 0.45 4.47 1.58
N PRO A 245 1.18 4.40 2.72
CA PRO A 245 0.56 4.49 4.04
C PRO A 245 -0.17 5.82 4.26
N SER A 246 0.43 6.94 3.82
CA SER A 246 -0.21 8.26 3.93
C SER A 246 -1.47 8.36 3.07
N ALA A 247 -1.45 7.83 1.84
CA ALA A 247 -2.60 7.79 0.95
C ALA A 247 -3.73 6.96 1.56
N SER A 248 -3.42 5.77 2.04
CA SER A 248 -4.37 4.87 2.70
C SER A 248 -5.02 5.50 3.94
N VAL A 249 -4.21 6.12 4.81
CA VAL A 249 -4.71 6.81 6.01
C VAL A 249 -5.52 8.06 5.66
N PHE A 250 -5.14 8.81 4.63
CA PHE A 250 -5.92 9.95 4.12
C PHE A 250 -7.28 9.52 3.60
N MET A 251 -7.34 8.46 2.78
CA MET A 251 -8.60 7.96 2.24
C MET A 251 -9.48 7.35 3.32
N ASN A 252 -8.88 6.65 4.29
CA ASN A 252 -9.61 6.17 5.46
C ASN A 252 -10.20 7.34 6.27
N TRP A 253 -9.42 8.41 6.49
CA TRP A 253 -9.92 9.60 7.16
C TRP A 253 -11.12 10.22 6.43
N LEU A 254 -11.04 10.40 5.10
CA LEU A 254 -12.18 10.88 4.31
C LEU A 254 -13.41 9.98 4.45
N TYR A 255 -13.22 8.66 4.44
CA TYR A 255 -14.29 7.69 4.66
C TYR A 255 -14.92 7.84 6.05
N GLN A 256 -14.12 7.94 7.12
CA GLN A 256 -14.64 8.15 8.48
C GLN A 256 -15.41 9.47 8.58
N LYS A 257 -14.87 10.56 8.02
CA LYS A 257 -15.50 11.89 8.04
C LYS A 257 -16.79 11.95 7.22
N ASN A 258 -16.88 11.16 6.16
CA ASN A 258 -18.11 11.01 5.38
C ASN A 258 -19.09 9.98 6.00
N GLY A 259 -18.96 9.67 7.29
CA GLY A 259 -19.86 8.75 7.99
C GLY A 259 -19.76 7.31 7.51
N LYS A 260 -18.58 6.87 7.07
CA LYS A 260 -18.32 5.54 6.50
C LYS A 260 -19.18 5.22 5.28
N ASN A 261 -19.39 6.22 4.42
CA ASN A 261 -20.12 6.05 3.17
C ASN A 261 -19.15 6.10 1.98
N SER A 262 -19.12 5.02 1.18
CA SER A 262 -18.26 4.85 0.00
C SER A 262 -18.54 5.88 -1.11
N SER A 263 -19.65 6.62 -1.02
CA SER A 263 -19.99 7.69 -1.96
C SER A 263 -18.90 8.77 -2.07
N VAL A 264 -18.08 8.99 -1.04
CA VAL A 264 -16.95 9.92 -1.13
C VAL A 264 -15.97 9.50 -2.22
N PHE A 265 -15.60 8.22 -2.28
CA PHE A 265 -14.68 7.71 -3.29
C PHE A 265 -15.32 7.71 -4.67
N GLN A 266 -16.60 7.34 -4.76
CA GLN A 266 -17.36 7.40 -6.00
C GLN A 266 -17.40 8.83 -6.56
N ASN A 267 -17.69 9.80 -5.70
CA ASN A 267 -17.78 11.20 -6.08
C ASN A 267 -16.43 11.72 -6.58
N ILE A 268 -15.34 11.41 -5.88
CA ILE A 268 -13.98 11.77 -6.32
C ILE A 268 -13.64 11.11 -7.67
N ALA A 269 -13.86 9.79 -7.79
CA ALA A 269 -13.51 9.01 -8.98
C ALA A 269 -14.29 9.45 -10.23
N LYS A 270 -15.55 9.84 -10.07
CA LYS A 270 -16.44 10.26 -11.18
C LYS A 270 -16.44 11.76 -11.45
N TYR A 271 -15.82 12.58 -10.58
CA TYR A 271 -15.81 14.03 -10.77
C TYR A 271 -14.99 14.41 -12.00
N SER A 272 -15.53 15.25 -12.88
CA SER A 272 -14.77 15.79 -14.02
C SER A 272 -14.13 17.11 -13.63
N SER A 273 -12.80 17.16 -13.65
CA SER A 273 -11.99 18.37 -13.45
C SER A 273 -10.70 18.20 -14.22
N LEU A 274 -10.16 19.29 -14.77
CA LEU A 274 -8.82 19.27 -15.38
C LEU A 274 -7.71 19.14 -14.32
N ASP A 275 -8.01 19.55 -13.09
CA ASP A 275 -7.11 19.52 -11.94
C ASP A 275 -7.56 18.49 -10.91
N ASP A 276 -6.67 17.56 -10.55
CA ASP A 276 -6.99 16.43 -9.67
C ASP A 276 -7.15 16.82 -8.20
N TYR A 277 -6.51 17.92 -7.74
CA TYR A 277 -6.74 18.44 -6.39
C TYR A 277 -8.17 18.93 -6.24
N ASN A 278 -8.68 19.64 -7.24
CA ASN A 278 -10.07 20.09 -7.27
C ASN A 278 -11.06 18.91 -7.33
N ARG A 279 -10.69 17.74 -7.86
CA ARG A 279 -11.55 16.53 -7.77
C ARG A 279 -11.76 16.13 -6.32
N VAL A 280 -10.70 16.13 -5.52
CA VAL A 280 -10.80 15.76 -4.10
C VAL A 280 -11.43 16.88 -3.28
N LEU A 281 -10.93 18.12 -3.41
CA LEU A 281 -11.39 19.26 -2.61
C LEU A 281 -12.89 19.51 -2.75
N ASN A 282 -13.42 19.50 -3.99
CA ASN A 282 -14.85 19.72 -4.23
C ASN A 282 -15.74 18.61 -3.65
N ASN A 283 -15.18 17.41 -3.47
CA ASN A 283 -15.90 16.25 -2.93
C ASN A 283 -15.54 15.96 -1.47
N ALA A 284 -14.76 16.82 -0.82
CA ALA A 284 -14.38 16.73 0.59
C ALA A 284 -14.94 17.90 1.42
N SER A 285 -15.95 18.63 0.92
CA SER A 285 -16.52 19.81 1.60
C SER A 285 -17.10 19.51 2.99
N PHE A 286 -17.54 18.27 3.25
CA PHE A 286 -18.00 17.80 4.57
C PHE A 286 -16.90 17.86 5.65
N THR A 287 -15.63 17.95 5.27
CA THR A 287 -14.51 18.18 6.21
C THR A 287 -14.44 19.62 6.71
N GLY A 288 -15.18 20.53 6.07
CA GLY A 288 -15.12 21.98 6.30
C GLY A 288 -13.85 22.64 5.76
N ALA A 289 -13.09 21.96 4.88
CA ALA A 289 -11.91 22.52 4.24
C ALA A 289 -12.26 23.57 3.17
N SER A 290 -11.59 24.72 3.18
CA SER A 290 -11.80 25.78 2.17
C SER A 290 -10.77 25.78 1.04
N SER A 291 -9.65 25.09 1.22
CA SER A 291 -8.55 24.99 0.26
C SER A 291 -7.83 23.64 0.40
N TRP A 292 -6.96 23.31 -0.56
CA TRP A 292 -6.21 22.06 -0.54
C TRP A 292 -5.28 21.97 0.68
N ASP A 293 -4.57 23.04 1.01
CA ASP A 293 -3.69 23.09 2.18
C ASP A 293 -4.48 23.00 3.49
N ASP A 294 -5.65 23.63 3.58
CA ASP A 294 -6.54 23.48 4.74
C ASP A 294 -7.07 22.04 4.87
N LEU A 295 -7.36 21.36 3.75
CA LEU A 295 -7.75 19.95 3.74
C LEU A 295 -6.63 19.06 4.29
N LEU A 296 -5.39 19.25 3.84
CA LEU A 296 -4.23 18.50 4.34
C LEU A 296 -4.00 18.77 5.83
N LEU A 297 -4.09 20.03 6.28
CA LEU A 297 -3.97 20.36 7.69
C LEU A 297 -5.08 19.71 8.53
N LYS A 298 -6.33 19.73 8.06
CA LYS A 298 -7.45 19.07 8.74
C LYS A 298 -7.30 17.55 8.80
N TRP A 299 -6.72 16.94 7.77
CA TRP A 299 -6.38 15.53 7.81
C TRP A 299 -5.38 15.23 8.94
N ILE A 300 -4.26 15.96 9.03
CA ILE A 300 -3.27 15.78 10.11
C ILE A 300 -3.89 16.05 11.48
N GLU A 301 -4.78 17.03 11.60
CA GLU A 301 -5.55 17.32 12.81
C GLU A 301 -6.47 16.15 13.19
N GLY A 302 -7.11 15.52 12.19
CA GLY A 302 -7.89 14.31 12.36
C GLY A 302 -7.06 13.13 12.89
N ILE A 303 -5.82 12.97 12.42
CA ILE A 303 -4.90 11.96 12.96
C ILE A 303 -4.53 12.27 14.42
N LYS A 304 -4.25 13.53 14.77
CA LYS A 304 -4.03 13.94 16.18
C LYS A 304 -5.24 13.56 17.06
N ASN A 305 -6.44 13.73 16.53
CA ASN A 305 -7.69 13.49 17.23
C ASN A 305 -8.17 12.03 17.17
N ASN A 306 -7.33 11.11 16.67
CA ASN A 306 -7.63 9.68 16.54
C ASN A 306 -8.93 9.41 15.73
N GLU A 307 -9.19 10.23 14.70
CA GLU A 307 -10.34 10.02 13.80
C GLU A 307 -10.13 8.80 12.88
N VAL A 308 -8.88 8.36 12.70
CA VAL A 308 -8.53 7.06 12.09
C VAL A 308 -7.90 6.19 13.17
N ALA A 309 -8.62 5.15 13.60
CA ALA A 309 -8.19 4.30 14.70
C ALA A 309 -6.81 3.66 14.42
N GLY A 310 -5.87 3.85 15.34
CA GLY A 310 -4.55 3.26 15.29
C GLY A 310 -3.52 4.04 14.47
N ALA A 311 -3.91 5.04 13.69
CA ALA A 311 -2.97 5.96 13.04
C ALA A 311 -2.51 7.03 14.04
N ASN A 312 -1.20 7.15 14.26
CA ASN A 312 -0.65 8.03 15.30
C ASN A 312 0.12 9.21 14.71
N LEU A 313 -0.13 10.39 15.26
CA LEU A 313 0.70 11.57 14.96
C LEU A 313 2.03 11.49 15.72
N GLN A 314 3.12 11.43 14.97
CA GLN A 314 4.50 11.49 15.45
C GLN A 314 5.10 12.88 15.27
N LEU A 315 5.86 13.32 16.28
CA LEU A 315 6.60 14.58 16.26
C LEU A 315 8.02 14.37 15.76
N GLN A 316 8.48 15.28 14.90
CA GLN A 316 9.88 15.38 14.51
C GLN A 316 10.75 15.78 15.69
N LYS A 317 11.97 15.24 15.71
CA LYS A 317 12.92 15.49 16.79
C LYS A 317 13.50 16.90 16.68
N GLY A 318 13.53 17.59 17.82
CA GLY A 318 14.09 18.94 17.90
C GLY A 318 15.58 18.99 17.55
N GLY A 319 15.93 19.93 16.68
CA GLY A 319 17.29 20.12 16.16
C GLY A 319 17.57 19.44 14.82
N ASP A 320 16.65 18.63 14.31
CA ASP A 320 16.78 18.00 12.99
C ASP A 320 16.45 19.01 11.89
N THR A 321 17.04 18.82 10.70
CA THR A 321 16.66 19.52 9.48
C THR A 321 15.83 18.58 8.63
N VAL A 322 14.64 19.02 8.23
CA VAL A 322 13.70 18.23 7.41
C VAL A 322 13.47 18.92 6.08
N SER A 323 13.59 18.16 4.99
CA SER A 323 13.25 18.60 3.64
C SER A 323 11.77 18.34 3.35
N LEU A 324 10.94 19.38 3.35
CA LEU A 324 9.51 19.28 3.02
C LEU A 324 9.29 19.40 1.51
N TYR A 325 9.03 18.27 0.86
CA TYR A 325 8.64 18.22 -0.55
C TYR A 325 7.23 18.77 -0.75
N PRO A 326 6.81 19.10 -1.99
CA PRO A 326 5.47 19.60 -2.27
C PRO A 326 4.40 18.71 -1.64
N GLY A 327 3.45 19.35 -0.97
CA GLY A 327 2.41 18.77 -0.13
C GLY A 327 2.86 18.32 1.26
N ALA A 328 4.15 18.03 1.49
CA ALA A 328 4.63 17.29 2.67
C ALA A 328 4.35 18.04 3.97
N ALA A 329 3.95 17.28 4.99
CA ALA A 329 3.70 17.80 6.32
C ALA A 329 4.47 17.04 7.40
N VAL A 330 4.89 17.77 8.43
CA VAL A 330 5.44 17.20 9.66
C VAL A 330 4.90 17.90 10.89
N ALA A 331 4.75 17.15 11.98
CA ALA A 331 4.41 17.70 13.29
C ALA A 331 5.67 17.94 14.12
N TYR A 332 5.69 18.98 14.94
CA TYR A 332 6.82 19.32 15.80
C TYR A 332 6.38 20.12 17.04
N SER A 333 7.31 20.30 17.99
CA SER A 333 7.14 21.22 19.12
C SER A 333 7.96 22.50 18.96
N GLY A 334 7.42 23.62 19.42
CA GLY A 334 8.00 24.96 19.26
C GLY A 334 7.34 25.73 18.12
N SER A 335 7.99 26.80 17.64
CA SER A 335 7.42 27.70 16.63
C SER A 335 8.34 27.86 15.43
N ILE A 336 7.78 27.68 14.23
CA ILE A 336 8.40 28.04 12.95
C ILE A 336 7.50 29.10 12.31
N GLN A 337 8.11 30.16 11.77
CA GLN A 337 7.37 31.20 11.05
C GLN A 337 7.00 30.70 9.66
N SER A 338 5.74 30.89 9.26
CA SER A 338 5.31 30.66 7.88
C SER A 338 6.08 31.57 6.92
N SER A 339 6.43 31.07 5.74
CA SER A 339 7.16 31.84 4.72
C SER A 339 6.93 31.25 3.34
N GLY A 340 6.51 32.08 2.37
CA GLY A 340 6.23 31.62 1.01
C GLY A 340 5.23 30.47 0.98
N ASN A 341 5.70 29.28 0.57
CA ASN A 341 4.91 28.06 0.49
C ASN A 341 5.00 27.18 1.75
N LEU A 342 5.71 27.62 2.78
CA LEU A 342 5.66 27.02 4.11
C LEU A 342 4.48 27.61 4.90
N VAL A 343 3.49 26.78 5.17
CA VAL A 343 2.36 27.09 6.05
C VAL A 343 2.59 26.42 7.39
N THR A 344 2.30 27.12 8.49
CA THR A 344 2.32 26.54 9.83
C THR A 344 0.96 26.67 10.50
N LYS A 345 0.56 25.67 11.29
CA LYS A 345 -0.69 25.68 12.06
C LYS A 345 -0.46 25.12 13.45
N ASP A 346 -1.01 25.80 14.46
CA ASP A 346 -0.99 25.37 15.86
C ASP A 346 -2.20 24.46 16.12
N PHE A 347 -1.95 23.26 16.64
CA PHE A 347 -2.98 22.24 16.97
C PHE A 347 -3.23 22.13 18.48
N ALA A 348 -2.81 23.14 19.25
CA ALA A 348 -2.78 23.16 20.71
C ALA A 348 -1.81 22.12 21.32
N ASP A 349 -1.70 22.11 22.65
CA ASP A 349 -0.84 21.21 23.43
C ASP A 349 0.66 21.28 23.08
N GLY A 350 1.09 22.40 22.48
CA GLY A 350 2.47 22.61 22.04
C GLY A 350 2.86 21.83 20.78
N VAL A 351 1.86 21.34 20.02
CA VAL A 351 2.07 20.69 18.71
C VAL A 351 1.78 21.69 17.59
N GLN A 352 2.74 21.87 16.70
CA GLN A 352 2.59 22.62 15.46
C GLN A 352 2.80 21.71 14.25
N ILE A 353 2.15 22.03 13.14
CA ILE A 353 2.38 21.42 11.84
C ILE A 353 3.09 22.40 10.93
N ALA A 354 4.06 21.91 10.17
CA ALA A 354 4.65 22.59 9.03
C ALA A 354 4.23 21.83 7.77
N LEU A 355 3.66 22.56 6.82
CA LEU A 355 3.17 22.05 5.55
C LEU A 355 3.85 22.83 4.41
N ASN A 356 4.42 22.11 3.45
CA ASN A 356 4.73 22.69 2.15
C ASN A 356 3.45 22.65 1.28
N LYS A 357 2.83 23.81 1.03
CA LYS A 357 1.59 23.90 0.24
C LYS A 357 1.81 23.87 -1.29
N ASP A 358 3.04 23.68 -1.75
CA ASP A 358 3.30 23.51 -3.18
C ASP A 358 2.53 22.30 -3.73
N THR A 359 1.96 22.47 -4.92
CA THR A 359 1.36 21.37 -5.69
C THR A 359 2.44 20.63 -6.46
N TYR A 360 2.24 19.33 -6.69
CA TYR A 360 3.17 18.49 -7.45
C TYR A 360 3.38 19.03 -8.88
N VAL A 361 4.64 19.12 -9.32
CA VAL A 361 5.05 19.66 -10.63
C VAL A 361 5.77 18.62 -11.52
N GLY A 362 5.68 17.33 -11.20
CA GLY A 362 6.35 16.27 -11.98
C GLY A 362 7.71 15.85 -11.43
N ASP A 363 8.66 15.59 -12.33
CA ASP A 363 9.80 14.68 -12.09
C ASP A 363 11.00 15.27 -11.32
N ALA A 364 10.93 16.48 -10.80
CA ALA A 364 12.02 17.06 -10.00
C ALA A 364 11.51 18.11 -8.99
N PRO A 365 10.75 17.68 -7.96
CA PRO A 365 10.19 18.60 -6.98
C PRO A 365 11.29 19.18 -6.08
N ASN A 366 11.26 20.50 -5.86
CA ASN A 366 12.12 21.16 -4.88
C ASN A 366 11.50 21.10 -3.49
N SER A 367 12.33 20.87 -2.47
CA SER A 367 11.89 20.86 -1.08
C SER A 367 12.16 22.19 -0.37
N ILE A 368 11.38 22.46 0.67
CA ILE A 368 11.63 23.53 1.64
C ILE A 368 12.34 22.91 2.84
N ASN A 369 13.57 23.34 3.11
CA ASN A 369 14.29 22.89 4.31
C ASN A 369 13.84 23.67 5.53
N ILE A 370 13.38 22.95 6.55
CA ILE A 370 13.01 23.51 7.84
C ILE A 370 13.92 22.97 8.94
N ASN A 371 14.25 23.81 9.91
CA ASN A 371 14.98 23.40 11.12
C ASN A 371 13.98 23.23 12.25
N ILE A 372 13.85 22.02 12.77
CA ILE A 372 12.91 21.73 13.86
C ILE A 372 13.42 22.39 15.13
N PRO A 373 12.62 23.24 15.81
CA PRO A 373 13.04 23.89 17.04
C PRO A 373 13.48 22.87 18.08
N LYS A 374 14.60 23.13 18.75
CA LYS A 374 14.96 22.37 19.95
C LYS A 374 13.98 22.73 21.06
N ALA A 375 13.45 21.73 21.75
CA ALA A 375 12.69 21.96 22.96
C ALA A 375 13.54 22.82 23.91
N SER A 376 13.03 23.98 24.33
CA SER A 376 13.72 24.78 25.32
C SER A 376 13.77 23.98 26.62
N SER A 377 14.94 23.92 27.26
CA SER A 377 15.17 23.25 28.56
C SER A 377 14.27 23.75 29.70
N ILE A 378 13.46 24.78 29.44
CA ILE A 378 12.53 25.43 30.37
C ILE A 378 11.16 24.72 30.40
N GLN A 379 10.77 23.95 29.38
CA GLN A 379 9.49 23.21 29.38
C GLN A 379 9.60 21.79 29.96
N ALA A 380 10.78 21.17 29.95
CA ALA A 380 11.00 19.84 30.54
C ALA A 380 10.75 19.81 32.06
N SER A 381 10.87 20.95 32.75
CA SER A 381 10.62 21.05 34.19
C SER A 381 9.14 21.17 34.58
N LYS A 382 8.23 21.40 33.62
CA LYS A 382 6.79 21.53 33.87
C LYS A 382 5.97 20.27 33.54
N MET A 383 6.51 19.34 32.76
CA MET A 383 5.83 18.08 32.40
C MET A 383 6.02 16.94 33.42
N TYR A 384 6.80 17.12 34.49
CA TYR A 384 6.94 16.14 35.59
C TYR A 384 6.00 16.39 36.78
N LYS A 385 4.77 16.85 36.53
CA LYS A 385 3.71 16.75 37.54
C LYS A 385 2.47 16.15 36.92
N THR A 386 1.97 15.14 37.63
CA THR A 386 0.73 14.37 37.44
C THR A 386 0.75 13.43 36.24
N VAL A 387 1.28 12.20 36.42
CA VAL A 387 0.49 10.99 36.73
C VAL A 387 1.43 9.93 37.36
N SER A 388 1.33 9.71 38.67
CA SER A 388 1.65 8.40 39.26
C SER A 388 0.53 8.09 40.24
N LYS A 389 -0.16 6.98 40.02
CA LYS A 389 -1.19 6.48 40.93
C LYS A 389 -0.63 5.48 41.94
N ASP A 390 0.68 5.43 42.14
CA ASP A 390 1.31 4.70 43.22
C ASP A 390 2.49 5.51 43.79
N ASP A 391 2.27 6.03 45.00
CA ASP A 391 3.25 6.77 45.81
C ASP A 391 4.42 5.88 46.23
N LYS A 392 5.49 5.88 45.45
CA LYS A 392 6.85 5.66 45.98
C LYS A 392 7.78 6.71 45.41
N PRO A 393 8.39 7.59 46.24
CA PRO A 393 9.39 8.52 45.75
C PRO A 393 10.56 7.74 45.15
N TYR A 394 10.87 8.05 43.89
CA TYR A 394 12.03 7.54 43.19
C TYR A 394 13.29 7.94 43.95
N ILE A 395 13.98 6.96 44.56
CA ILE A 395 15.30 7.13 45.15
C ILE A 395 16.32 6.69 44.08
N PRO A 396 17.12 7.61 43.49
CA PRO A 396 18.12 7.24 42.50
C PRO A 396 19.17 6.29 43.10
N LYS A 397 19.50 5.22 42.39
CA LYS A 397 20.47 4.19 42.84
C LYS A 397 21.94 4.62 42.71
N TYR A 398 22.22 5.88 42.36
CA TYR A 398 23.56 6.43 42.19
C TYR A 398 23.61 7.85 42.79
N ARG A 399 24.45 8.05 43.81
CA ARG A 399 24.81 9.38 44.31
C ARG A 399 25.92 9.95 43.44
N HIS A 400 25.71 11.15 42.89
CA HIS A 400 26.80 11.92 42.27
C HIS A 400 27.76 12.38 43.36
N VAL A 401 28.97 11.83 43.39
CA VAL A 401 30.05 12.28 44.27
C VAL A 401 30.84 13.35 43.53
N LEU A 402 30.78 14.59 44.02
CA LEU A 402 31.65 15.68 43.57
C LEU A 402 32.83 15.81 44.54
N PHE A 403 34.05 15.65 44.01
CA PHE A 403 35.27 15.95 44.73
C PHE A 403 35.57 17.44 44.64
N ASP A 404 35.99 18.05 45.75
CA ASP A 404 36.62 19.36 45.67
C ASP A 404 38.01 19.26 45.00
N LYS A 405 38.60 20.42 44.72
CA LYS A 405 39.91 20.56 44.06
C LYS A 405 41.07 19.89 44.81
N ASP A 406 40.84 19.45 46.05
CA ASP A 406 41.82 18.80 46.92
C ASP A 406 41.44 17.32 47.19
N GLY A 407 40.44 16.79 46.47
CA GLY A 407 40.09 15.37 46.44
C GLY A 407 39.19 14.88 47.58
N LYS A 408 38.50 15.78 48.31
CA LYS A 408 37.56 15.38 49.38
C LYS A 408 36.09 15.48 48.94
N ILE A 409 35.27 14.55 49.43
CA ILE A 409 33.84 14.47 49.15
C ILE A 409 33.09 15.49 50.01
N LYS A 410 32.31 16.39 49.38
CA LYS A 410 31.30 17.21 50.09
C LYS A 410 29.92 16.59 49.88
N GLU A 411 29.27 16.18 50.96
CA GLU A 411 27.86 15.79 50.95
C GLU A 411 26.95 17.04 50.91
N TYR A 412 25.93 17.01 50.06
CA TYR A 412 24.69 17.76 50.24
C TYR A 412 23.53 16.77 50.24
#